data_AF-A0A5Q0QGP2-F1
#
_entry.id   AF-A0A5Q0QGP2-F1
#
_cell.length_a   1.000
_cell.length_b   1.000
_cell.length_c   1.000
_cell.angle_alpha   90.00
_cell.angle_beta   90.00
_cell.angle_gamma   90.00
#
_symmetry.space_group_name_H-M   'P 1'
#
loop_
_entity.id
_entity.type
_entity.pdbx_description
1 polymer ?
#
loop_
_entity_poly.entity_id
_entity_poly.type
_entity_poly.pdbx_seq_one_letter_code
_entity_poly.pdbx_strand_id
1 'polypeptide(L)'
;MNEIKFIALIEPPTKKDKPTEDSNSDFPFANDAESDCYQKRLIAKNYKNFPEPILSGIHQYRLFDIDMINMERIINLHIENTELENSISLFGGYAISVNQRIELFPQCCGLLEEIQTWKAILDENFNEFYLRTSHPSPIILKSKNEIIIRCSDAYEEFVPLSTKKEIRLDYMQTKEALILLLADLTAYSNALNQMSDKFEVDNLANILIWDKTIFSINANSYFIYRLKFGLKEGNSTIHTDQYIRLIKFNYFNKVGKQKVFLHQAAVSDLLSLRLSRLGLARH
;
A
#
# COMPACT_ATOMS: atom_id res chain seq x y z
N MET A 1 11.98 18.18 5.74
CA MET A 1 11.83 17.10 4.74
C MET A 1 10.34 16.90 4.52
N ASN A 2 9.92 16.54 3.31
CA ASN A 2 8.51 16.31 3.03
C ASN A 2 8.09 14.96 3.62
N GLU A 3 6.91 14.85 4.21
CA GLU A 3 6.39 13.56 4.67
C GLU A 3 5.74 12.85 3.48
N ILE A 4 6.32 11.73 3.00
CA ILE A 4 5.75 10.93 1.92
C ILE A 4 5.04 9.70 2.52
N LYS A 5 3.83 9.40 2.05
CA LYS A 5 3.06 8.21 2.44
C LYS A 5 2.40 7.57 1.23
N PHE A 6 2.41 6.24 1.19
CA PHE A 6 1.48 5.50 0.36
C PHE A 6 0.22 5.18 1.15
N ILE A 7 -0.94 5.25 0.49
CA ILE A 7 -2.24 4.95 1.09
C ILE A 7 -2.91 3.89 0.22
N ALA A 8 -3.14 2.69 0.79
CA ALA A 8 -3.93 1.67 0.12
C ALA A 8 -5.40 2.10 0.07
N LEU A 9 -5.92 2.22 -1.15
CA LEU A 9 -7.29 2.61 -1.42
C LEU A 9 -8.02 1.49 -2.15
N ILE A 10 -9.30 1.32 -1.88
CA ILE A 10 -10.17 0.41 -2.62
C ILE A 10 -11.40 1.11 -3.17
N GLU A 11 -11.94 0.53 -4.24
CA GLU A 11 -13.24 0.83 -4.81
C GLU A 11 -14.15 -0.37 -4.54
N PRO A 12 -14.95 -0.35 -3.45
CA PRO A 12 -15.72 -1.51 -3.05
C PRO A 12 -16.82 -1.80 -4.09
N PRO A 13 -17.02 -3.08 -4.47
CA PRO A 13 -18.10 -3.45 -5.38
C PRO A 13 -19.46 -3.10 -4.77
N THR A 14 -20.45 -2.76 -5.59
CA THR A 14 -21.81 -2.49 -5.10
C THR A 14 -22.84 -3.17 -5.99
N LYS A 15 -23.94 -3.64 -5.39
CA LYS A 15 -25.11 -4.06 -6.16
C LYS A 15 -25.83 -2.82 -6.67
N LYS A 16 -25.59 -2.49 -7.95
CA LYS A 16 -26.34 -1.47 -8.67
C LYS A 16 -27.84 -1.80 -8.63
N ASP A 17 -28.68 -0.78 -8.55
CA ASP A 17 -30.11 -0.96 -8.78
C ASP A 17 -30.35 -1.46 -10.21
N LYS A 18 -31.47 -2.13 -10.46
CA LYS A 18 -31.85 -2.45 -11.85
C LYS A 18 -31.85 -1.12 -12.62
N PRO A 19 -31.22 -1.05 -13.81
CA PRO A 19 -31.19 0.18 -14.57
C PRO A 19 -32.63 0.61 -14.82
N THR A 20 -33.02 1.73 -14.22
CA THR A 20 -34.13 2.53 -14.73
C THR A 20 -33.65 3.12 -16.04
N GLU A 21 -34.45 3.10 -17.10
CA GLU A 21 -34.10 3.43 -18.50
C GLU A 21 -33.43 4.82 -18.72
N ASP A 22 -33.22 5.63 -17.68
CA ASP A 22 -32.72 7.02 -17.74
C ASP A 22 -31.38 7.31 -17.01
N SER A 23 -30.69 6.36 -16.37
CA SER A 23 -29.44 6.70 -15.65
C SER A 23 -28.19 6.64 -16.54
N ASN A 24 -27.94 7.72 -17.29
CA ASN A 24 -26.83 7.88 -18.25
C ASN A 24 -25.45 8.23 -17.61
N SER A 25 -25.19 7.87 -16.35
CA SER A 25 -23.93 8.23 -15.67
C SER A 25 -23.08 7.01 -15.32
N ASP A 26 -22.54 6.35 -16.34
CA ASP A 26 -21.58 5.24 -16.17
C ASP A 26 -20.16 5.71 -15.83
N PHE A 27 -19.93 7.01 -15.63
CA PHE A 27 -18.63 7.54 -15.25
C PHE A 27 -18.56 7.85 -13.74
N PRO A 28 -17.81 7.07 -12.94
CA PRO A 28 -17.67 7.25 -11.49
C PRO A 28 -16.89 8.52 -11.08
N PHE A 29 -16.61 9.43 -12.02
CA PHE A 29 -15.81 10.64 -11.81
C PHE A 29 -16.58 11.94 -12.05
N ALA A 30 -17.91 11.87 -12.23
CA ALA A 30 -18.75 13.06 -12.19
C ALA A 30 -18.74 13.61 -10.75
N ASN A 31 -17.89 14.60 -10.49
CA ASN A 31 -17.80 15.36 -9.23
C ASN A 31 -19.00 16.30 -9.04
N ASP A 32 -20.22 15.80 -9.21
CA ASP A 32 -21.43 16.53 -8.86
C ASP A 32 -22.08 15.94 -7.60
N ALA A 33 -22.87 16.77 -6.93
CA ALA A 33 -23.50 16.41 -5.67
C ALA A 33 -24.49 15.24 -5.82
N GLU A 34 -25.03 15.01 -7.02
CA GLU A 34 -26.01 13.96 -7.29
C GLU A 34 -25.32 12.59 -7.37
N SER A 35 -24.21 12.50 -8.09
CA SER A 35 -23.31 11.34 -8.13
C SER A 35 -22.80 11.00 -6.72
N ASP A 36 -22.34 12.00 -5.96
CA ASP A 36 -21.92 11.82 -4.57
C ASP A 36 -23.04 11.20 -3.70
N CYS A 37 -24.27 11.72 -3.84
CA CYS A 37 -25.44 11.19 -3.13
C CYS A 37 -25.79 9.77 -3.58
N TYR A 38 -25.72 9.48 -4.88
CA TYR A 38 -25.99 8.16 -5.44
C TYR A 38 -25.01 7.11 -4.88
N GLN A 39 -23.72 7.42 -4.91
CA GLN A 39 -22.68 6.51 -4.40
C GLN A 39 -22.81 6.28 -2.89
N LYS A 40 -23.10 7.33 -2.10
CA LYS A 40 -23.40 7.17 -0.67
C LYS A 40 -24.58 6.24 -0.42
N ARG A 41 -25.66 6.33 -1.19
CA ARG A 41 -26.80 5.42 -1.09
C ARG A 41 -26.41 3.98 -1.44
N LEU A 42 -25.63 3.78 -2.51
CA LEU A 42 -25.14 2.44 -2.87
C LEU A 42 -24.28 1.83 -1.76
N ILE A 43 -23.36 2.59 -1.17
CA ILE A 43 -22.53 2.13 -0.05
C ILE A 43 -23.40 1.77 1.15
N ALA A 44 -24.32 2.65 1.56
CA ALA A 44 -25.20 2.40 2.72
C ALA A 44 -26.15 1.20 2.52
N LYS A 45 -26.50 0.88 1.26
CA LYS A 45 -27.31 -0.29 0.91
C LYS A 45 -26.54 -1.61 1.05
N ASN A 46 -25.24 -1.62 0.71
CA ASN A 46 -24.43 -2.83 0.69
C ASN A 46 -23.64 -3.06 2.00
N TYR A 47 -23.30 -1.98 2.70
CA TYR A 47 -22.36 -1.99 3.82
C TYR A 47 -22.96 -1.34 5.07
N LYS A 48 -22.46 -1.73 6.26
CA LYS A 48 -22.90 -1.16 7.55
C LYS A 48 -21.78 -0.34 8.15
N ASN A 49 -22.04 0.90 8.55
CA ASN A 49 -21.03 1.78 9.16
C ASN A 49 -19.74 1.88 8.35
N PHE A 50 -19.87 1.92 7.01
CA PHE A 50 -18.71 1.99 6.12
C PHE A 50 -17.99 3.34 6.29
N PRO A 51 -16.66 3.40 6.21
CA PRO A 51 -15.93 4.65 6.35
C PRO A 51 -16.31 5.66 5.26
N GLU A 52 -16.09 6.94 5.56
CA GLU A 52 -16.21 7.99 4.55
C GLU A 52 -15.13 7.82 3.45
N PRO A 53 -15.41 8.26 2.22
CA PRO A 53 -14.43 8.25 1.15
C PRO A 53 -13.22 9.14 1.50
N ILE A 54 -12.09 8.88 0.84
CA ILE A 54 -10.84 9.62 1.06
C ILE A 54 -10.99 11.12 0.81
N LEU A 55 -11.87 11.49 -0.13
CA LEU A 55 -12.23 12.86 -0.47
C LEU A 55 -13.65 12.88 -1.08
N SER A 56 -14.39 13.98 -0.90
CA SER A 56 -15.67 14.17 -1.61
C SER A 56 -15.45 14.15 -3.13
N GLY A 57 -16.35 13.51 -3.87
CA GLY A 57 -16.21 13.28 -5.32
C GLY A 57 -15.24 12.16 -5.71
N ILE A 58 -14.45 11.63 -4.76
CA ILE A 58 -13.52 10.52 -5.02
C ILE A 58 -13.97 9.30 -4.21
N HIS A 59 -14.69 8.39 -4.85
CA HIS A 59 -15.30 7.21 -4.23
C HIS A 59 -14.32 6.07 -3.96
N GLN A 60 -13.14 6.41 -3.45
CA GLN A 60 -12.10 5.49 -3.01
C GLN A 60 -12.00 5.55 -1.48
N TYR A 61 -11.76 4.40 -0.85
CA TYR A 61 -11.79 4.26 0.60
C TYR A 61 -10.49 3.68 1.12
N ARG A 62 -10.04 4.14 2.28
CA ARG A 62 -8.84 3.61 2.93
C ARG A 62 -9.05 2.14 3.28
N LEU A 63 -8.25 1.26 2.70
CA LEU A 63 -8.35 -0.19 2.89
C LEU A 63 -8.34 -0.57 4.38
N PHE A 64 -7.47 0.07 5.16
CA PHE A 64 -7.25 -0.26 6.56
C PHE A 64 -8.33 0.28 7.51
N ASP A 65 -9.19 1.18 7.04
CA ASP A 65 -10.31 1.72 7.83
C ASP A 65 -11.57 0.84 7.71
N ILE A 66 -11.55 -0.16 6.83
CA ILE A 66 -12.66 -1.07 6.60
C ILE A 66 -12.55 -2.25 7.56
N ASP A 67 -13.58 -2.42 8.38
CA ASP A 67 -13.67 -3.56 9.29
C ASP A 67 -13.82 -4.90 8.54
N MET A 68 -13.49 -6.00 9.23
CA MET A 68 -13.51 -7.34 8.63
C MET A 68 -14.91 -7.84 8.26
N ILE A 69 -15.97 -7.31 8.87
CA ILE A 69 -17.36 -7.69 8.53
C ILE A 69 -17.72 -7.09 7.16
N ASN A 70 -17.36 -5.84 6.92
CA ASN A 70 -17.54 -5.18 5.63
C ASN A 70 -16.58 -5.75 4.59
N MET A 71 -15.34 -6.11 4.96
CA MET A 71 -14.41 -6.78 4.05
C MET A 71 -14.96 -8.13 3.58
N GLU A 72 -15.52 -8.96 4.47
CA GLU A 72 -16.19 -10.21 4.08
C GLU A 72 -17.33 -9.96 3.07
N ARG A 73 -18.08 -8.86 3.20
CA ARG A 73 -19.11 -8.49 2.21
C ARG A 73 -18.53 -8.02 0.89
N ILE A 74 -17.46 -7.22 0.92
CA ILE A 74 -16.72 -6.80 -0.28
C ILE A 74 -16.31 -8.05 -1.07
N ILE A 75 -15.74 -9.05 -0.40
CA ILE A 75 -15.28 -10.28 -1.04
C ILE A 75 -16.44 -11.04 -1.67
N ASN A 76 -17.52 -11.25 -0.92
CA ASN A 76 -18.72 -11.95 -1.43
C ASN A 76 -19.32 -11.26 -2.67
N LEU A 77 -19.33 -9.93 -2.70
CA LEU A 77 -19.79 -9.16 -3.85
C LEU A 77 -18.81 -9.24 -5.03
N HIS A 78 -17.51 -9.18 -4.76
CA HIS A 78 -16.45 -9.25 -5.76
C HIS A 78 -16.46 -10.60 -6.51
N ILE A 79 -16.77 -11.69 -5.81
CA ILE A 79 -16.80 -13.05 -6.37
C ILE A 79 -18.20 -13.53 -6.77
N GLU A 80 -19.24 -12.70 -6.70
CA GLU A 80 -20.64 -13.14 -6.88
C GLU A 80 -20.87 -13.88 -8.20
N ASN A 81 -20.13 -13.54 -9.26
CA ASN A 81 -20.26 -14.12 -10.59
C ASN A 81 -19.02 -14.90 -11.07
N THR A 82 -18.04 -15.14 -10.19
CA THR A 82 -16.78 -15.78 -10.58
C THR A 82 -16.18 -16.48 -9.38
N GLU A 83 -15.74 -17.73 -9.54
CA GLU A 83 -14.99 -18.42 -8.49
C GLU A 83 -13.80 -17.56 -8.05
N LEU A 84 -13.54 -17.52 -6.74
CA LEU A 84 -12.44 -16.71 -6.19
C LEU A 84 -11.10 -17.03 -6.86
N GLU A 85 -10.88 -18.28 -7.27
CA GLU A 85 -9.66 -18.67 -7.97
C GLU A 85 -9.53 -18.11 -9.41
N ASN A 86 -10.60 -17.61 -9.98
CA ASN A 86 -10.61 -16.97 -11.29
C ASN A 86 -10.83 -15.45 -11.18
N SER A 87 -11.04 -14.94 -9.96
CA SER A 87 -11.16 -13.52 -9.69
C SER A 87 -9.83 -12.79 -9.80
N ILE A 88 -9.91 -11.54 -10.26
CA ILE A 88 -8.83 -10.55 -10.16
C ILE A 88 -8.71 -10.03 -8.71
N SER A 89 -7.62 -9.32 -8.40
CA SER A 89 -7.52 -8.61 -7.12
C SER A 89 -8.58 -7.51 -6.97
N LEU A 90 -8.72 -6.96 -5.78
CA LEU A 90 -9.69 -5.90 -5.51
C LEU A 90 -9.35 -4.63 -6.30
N PHE A 91 -10.38 -3.97 -6.84
CA PHE A 91 -10.26 -2.67 -7.47
C PHE A 91 -9.80 -1.60 -6.49
N GLY A 92 -8.96 -0.69 -6.96
CA GLY A 92 -8.37 0.39 -6.18
C GLY A 92 -6.90 0.62 -6.53
N GLY A 93 -6.04 0.71 -5.53
CA GLY A 93 -4.60 0.84 -5.72
C GLY A 93 -3.93 1.64 -4.61
N TYR A 94 -2.90 2.39 -4.96
CA TYR A 94 -2.09 3.13 -3.99
C TYR A 94 -2.02 4.61 -4.33
N ALA A 95 -2.62 5.44 -3.48
CA ALA A 95 -2.41 6.88 -3.52
C ALA A 95 -1.06 7.26 -2.92
N ILE A 96 -0.47 8.35 -3.42
CA ILE A 96 0.74 8.94 -2.84
C ILE A 96 0.38 10.29 -2.24
N SER A 97 0.69 10.45 -0.96
CA SER A 97 0.57 11.71 -0.24
C SER A 97 1.93 12.32 0.05
N VAL A 98 2.04 13.63 -0.13
CA VAL A 98 3.18 14.47 0.23
C VAL A 98 2.70 15.55 1.17
N ASN A 99 3.25 15.62 2.39
CA ASN A 99 2.83 16.56 3.44
C ASN A 99 1.31 16.54 3.67
N GLN A 100 0.74 15.34 3.78
CA GLN A 100 -0.70 15.10 4.01
C GLN A 100 -1.63 15.50 2.87
N ARG A 101 -1.11 16.03 1.76
CA ARG A 101 -1.85 16.26 0.52
C ARG A 101 -1.68 15.05 -0.39
N ILE A 102 -2.76 14.53 -0.97
CA ILE A 102 -2.66 13.47 -1.99
C ILE A 102 -2.24 14.13 -3.31
N GLU A 103 -1.16 13.63 -3.90
CA GLU A 103 -0.59 14.12 -5.15
C GLU A 103 -0.89 13.17 -6.32
N LEU A 104 -1.03 11.87 -6.04
CA LEU A 104 -1.43 10.85 -7.01
C LEU A 104 -2.54 9.99 -6.41
N PHE A 105 -3.61 9.79 -7.17
CA PHE A 105 -4.66 8.81 -6.87
C PHE A 105 -4.51 7.58 -7.77
N PRO A 106 -4.94 6.39 -7.33
CA PRO A 106 -5.19 5.27 -8.23
C PRO A 106 -6.14 5.69 -9.34
N GLN A 107 -5.82 5.29 -10.57
CA GLN A 107 -6.65 5.60 -11.74
C GLN A 107 -7.65 4.46 -12.00
N CYS A 108 -8.51 4.63 -13.01
CA CYS A 108 -9.55 3.67 -13.33
C CYS A 108 -8.95 2.26 -13.58
N CYS A 109 -9.67 1.22 -13.17
CA CYS A 109 -9.23 -0.18 -13.26
C CYS A 109 -7.90 -0.51 -12.54
N GLY A 110 -7.41 0.40 -11.69
CA GLY A 110 -6.33 0.08 -10.78
C GLY A 110 -6.69 -1.11 -9.89
N LEU A 111 -5.69 -1.94 -9.59
CA LEU A 111 -5.84 -3.12 -8.77
C LEU A 111 -4.86 -3.10 -7.60
N LEU A 112 -5.25 -3.68 -6.45
CA LEU A 112 -4.34 -3.79 -5.31
C LEU A 112 -3.06 -4.59 -5.62
N GLU A 113 -3.10 -5.52 -6.58
CA GLU A 113 -1.91 -6.27 -6.99
C GLU A 113 -0.81 -5.42 -7.63
N GLU A 114 -1.12 -4.20 -8.07
CA GLU A 114 -0.13 -3.28 -8.63
C GLU A 114 0.95 -2.88 -7.61
N ILE A 115 0.80 -3.24 -6.34
CA ILE A 115 1.90 -3.19 -5.36
C ILE A 115 3.12 -3.98 -5.80
N GLN A 116 2.95 -5.05 -6.60
CA GLN A 116 4.08 -5.77 -7.18
C GLN A 116 4.89 -4.90 -8.13
N THR A 117 4.21 -4.05 -8.90
CA THR A 117 4.85 -3.09 -9.79
C THR A 117 5.57 -2.02 -8.98
N TRP A 118 4.91 -1.47 -7.94
CA TRP A 118 5.51 -0.46 -7.06
C TRP A 118 6.79 -0.94 -6.36
N LYS A 119 6.91 -2.23 -6.04
CA LYS A 119 8.14 -2.82 -5.45
C LYS A 119 9.40 -2.60 -6.29
N ALA A 120 9.29 -2.25 -7.58
CA ALA A 120 10.44 -1.85 -8.39
C ALA A 120 11.26 -0.74 -7.71
N ILE A 121 10.63 0.21 -7.01
CA ILE A 121 11.28 1.30 -6.29
C ILE A 121 12.29 0.81 -5.23
N LEU A 122 12.12 -0.41 -4.71
CA LEU A 122 13.04 -0.98 -3.72
C LEU A 122 14.44 -1.24 -4.28
N ASP A 123 14.55 -1.46 -5.60
CA ASP A 123 15.82 -1.54 -6.30
C ASP A 123 16.36 -0.12 -6.54
N GLU A 124 17.62 0.14 -6.22
CA GLU A 124 18.24 1.45 -6.46
C GLU A 124 18.46 1.75 -7.94
N ASN A 125 18.46 0.72 -8.80
CA ASN A 125 18.70 0.85 -10.23
C ASN A 125 17.47 0.45 -11.06
N PHE A 126 16.27 0.62 -10.50
CA PHE A 126 15.05 0.26 -11.20
C PHE A 126 14.91 1.01 -12.54
N ASN A 127 14.53 0.28 -13.58
CA ASN A 127 14.18 0.87 -14.88
C ASN A 127 12.82 1.53 -14.80
N GLU A 128 12.55 2.47 -15.70
CA GLU A 128 11.22 3.05 -15.83
C GLU A 128 10.13 1.98 -15.96
N PHE A 129 8.98 2.24 -15.35
CA PHE A 129 7.83 1.33 -15.38
C PHE A 129 6.51 2.09 -15.40
N TYR A 130 5.46 1.36 -15.77
CA TYR A 130 4.07 1.82 -15.77
C TYR A 130 3.23 0.88 -14.90
N LEU A 131 2.11 1.38 -14.38
CA LEU A 131 1.10 0.57 -13.71
C LEU A 131 0.32 -0.23 -14.76
N ARG A 132 0.09 -1.52 -14.52
CA ARG A 132 -0.30 -2.47 -15.57
C ARG A 132 -1.78 -2.43 -15.91
N THR A 133 -2.62 -2.11 -14.94
CA THR A 133 -4.09 -2.20 -15.06
C THR A 133 -4.74 -0.83 -14.94
N SER A 134 -4.08 0.11 -14.26
CA SER A 134 -4.50 1.50 -14.18
C SER A 134 -4.53 2.16 -15.56
N HIS A 135 -5.63 2.86 -15.88
CA HIS A 135 -5.71 3.76 -17.03
C HIS A 135 -6.39 5.10 -16.64
N PRO A 136 -5.79 6.25 -17.01
CA PRO A 136 -4.47 6.38 -17.63
C PRO A 136 -3.35 5.90 -16.68
N SER A 137 -2.30 5.25 -17.22
CA SER A 137 -1.18 4.79 -16.38
C SER A 137 -0.10 5.87 -16.26
N PRO A 138 0.34 6.24 -15.05
CA PRO A 138 1.51 7.09 -14.92
C PRO A 138 2.78 6.35 -15.36
N ILE A 139 3.79 7.11 -15.80
CA ILE A 139 5.15 6.61 -16.02
C ILE A 139 6.00 6.98 -14.80
N ILE A 140 6.61 5.98 -14.17
CA ILE A 140 7.47 6.13 -12.99
C ILE A 140 8.92 5.88 -13.41
N LEU A 141 9.81 6.83 -13.13
CA LEU A 141 11.24 6.69 -13.42
C LEU A 141 12.09 7.33 -12.32
N LYS A 142 13.35 6.88 -12.21
CA LYS A 142 14.33 7.45 -11.29
C LYS A 142 15.21 8.46 -12.00
N SER A 143 15.46 9.60 -11.36
CA SER A 143 16.45 10.59 -11.77
C SER A 143 17.29 11.01 -10.57
N LYS A 144 18.54 10.52 -10.50
CA LYS A 144 19.43 10.72 -9.35
C LYS A 144 18.76 10.29 -8.03
N ASN A 145 18.46 11.24 -7.14
CA ASN A 145 17.82 11.00 -5.85
C ASN A 145 16.32 11.31 -5.88
N GLU A 146 15.72 11.46 -7.06
CA GLU A 146 14.28 11.71 -7.23
C GLU A 146 13.60 10.53 -7.93
N ILE A 147 12.34 10.32 -7.55
CA ILE A 147 11.37 9.59 -8.37
C ILE A 147 10.52 10.64 -9.08
N ILE A 148 10.40 10.49 -10.40
CA ILE A 148 9.55 11.32 -11.25
C ILE A 148 8.38 10.46 -11.71
N ILE A 149 7.17 10.92 -11.40
CA ILE A 149 5.92 10.32 -11.84
C ILE A 149 5.30 11.26 -12.87
N ARG A 150 5.17 10.81 -14.12
CA ARG A 150 4.55 11.58 -15.19
C ARG A 150 3.12 11.10 -15.39
N CYS A 151 2.18 12.01 -15.16
CA CYS A 151 0.74 11.80 -15.31
C CYS A 151 0.27 12.52 -16.58
N SER A 152 0.63 11.96 -17.74
CA SER A 152 0.21 12.49 -19.03
C SER A 152 -0.12 11.31 -19.94
N ASP A 153 -1.33 11.31 -20.45
CA ASP A 153 -1.81 10.37 -21.47
C ASP A 153 -2.44 11.18 -22.62
N ALA A 154 -2.41 10.65 -23.83
CA ALA A 154 -2.88 11.35 -25.03
C ALA A 154 -4.40 11.23 -25.23
N TYR A 155 -5.03 10.25 -24.60
CA TYR A 155 -6.42 9.85 -24.83
C TYR A 155 -7.29 10.01 -23.59
N GLU A 156 -6.71 9.85 -22.39
CA GLU A 156 -7.44 9.91 -21.13
C GLU A 156 -6.86 10.95 -20.16
N GLU A 157 -7.73 11.62 -19.40
CA GLU A 157 -7.32 12.54 -18.35
C GLU A 157 -7.09 11.80 -17.03
N PHE A 158 -6.07 12.20 -16.28
CA PHE A 158 -5.87 11.70 -14.92
C PHE A 158 -6.93 12.30 -13.99
N VAL A 159 -7.45 11.46 -13.10
CA VAL A 159 -8.45 11.85 -12.10
C VAL A 159 -7.82 11.85 -10.70
N PRO A 160 -8.10 12.88 -9.87
CA PRO A 160 -8.85 14.10 -10.18
C PRO A 160 -8.14 14.96 -11.23
N LEU A 161 -8.89 15.81 -11.95
CA LEU A 161 -8.34 16.75 -12.95
C LEU A 161 -7.29 17.72 -12.37
N SER A 162 -7.21 17.82 -11.04
CA SER A 162 -6.18 18.56 -10.32
C SER A 162 -4.85 17.81 -10.19
N THR A 163 -4.76 16.56 -10.67
CA THR A 163 -3.53 15.76 -10.69
C THR A 163 -2.47 16.47 -11.52
N LYS A 164 -1.28 16.66 -10.94
CA LYS A 164 -0.17 17.32 -11.63
C LYS A 164 0.36 16.41 -12.73
N LYS A 165 0.70 17.01 -13.88
CA LYS A 165 1.35 16.30 -15.01
C LYS A 165 2.69 15.67 -14.63
N GLU A 166 3.39 16.25 -13.65
CA GLU A 166 4.65 15.73 -13.12
C GLU A 166 4.68 15.87 -11.61
N ILE A 167 4.96 14.78 -10.91
CA ILE A 167 5.14 14.72 -9.46
C ILE A 167 6.58 14.28 -9.20
N ARG A 168 7.29 15.01 -8.35
CA ARG A 168 8.67 14.73 -7.96
C ARG A 168 8.75 14.41 -6.49
N LEU A 169 9.38 13.28 -6.19
CA LEU A 169 9.46 12.72 -4.85
C LEU A 169 10.92 12.41 -4.51
N ASP A 170 11.30 12.57 -3.25
CA ASP A 170 12.60 12.11 -2.76
C ASP A 170 12.64 10.57 -2.79
N TYR A 171 13.67 9.99 -3.42
CA TYR A 171 13.78 8.55 -3.62
C TYR A 171 13.84 7.79 -2.29
N MET A 172 14.64 8.26 -1.33
CA MET A 172 14.85 7.55 -0.07
C MET A 172 13.58 7.58 0.78
N GLN A 173 12.93 8.74 0.90
CA GLN A 173 11.66 8.88 1.62
C GLN A 173 10.53 8.07 0.96
N THR A 174 10.49 8.02 -0.37
CA THR A 174 9.48 7.22 -1.08
C THR A 174 9.71 5.72 -0.86
N LYS A 175 10.97 5.27 -0.91
CA LYS A 175 11.34 3.88 -0.61
C LYS A 175 10.96 3.50 0.82
N GLU A 176 11.25 4.35 1.80
CA GLU A 176 10.86 4.14 3.20
C GLU A 176 9.34 4.08 3.37
N ALA A 177 8.61 5.01 2.75
CA ALA A 177 7.14 5.02 2.77
C ALA A 177 6.54 3.75 2.16
N LEU A 178 7.13 3.23 1.08
CA LEU A 178 6.71 1.97 0.47
C LEU A 178 6.98 0.78 1.38
N ILE A 179 8.13 0.73 2.07
CA ILE A 179 8.44 -0.33 3.03
C ILE A 179 7.41 -0.36 4.18
N LEU A 180 7.01 0.81 4.68
CA LEU A 180 5.98 0.92 5.70
C LEU A 180 4.63 0.38 5.19
N LEU A 181 4.20 0.81 4.01
CA LEU A 181 2.98 0.29 3.39
C LEU A 181 3.03 -1.25 3.23
N LEU A 182 4.16 -1.80 2.77
CA LEU A 182 4.31 -3.24 2.61
C LEU A 182 4.17 -4.00 3.93
N ALA A 183 4.65 -3.42 5.03
CA ALA A 183 4.46 -3.99 6.37
C ALA A 183 2.98 -3.94 6.79
N ASP A 184 2.29 -2.82 6.56
CA ASP A 184 0.86 -2.68 6.87
C ASP A 184 0.00 -3.64 6.04
N LEU A 185 0.26 -3.75 4.73
CA LEU A 185 -0.39 -4.73 3.85
C LEU A 185 -0.14 -6.17 4.31
N THR A 186 1.07 -6.48 4.79
CA THR A 186 1.38 -7.82 5.32
C THR A 186 0.56 -8.11 6.58
N ALA A 187 0.48 -7.15 7.51
CA ALA A 187 -0.33 -7.29 8.71
C ALA A 187 -1.82 -7.45 8.37
N TYR A 188 -2.33 -6.63 7.44
CA TYR A 188 -3.71 -6.72 6.97
C TYR A 188 -4.00 -8.05 6.27
N SER A 189 -3.06 -8.55 5.45
CA SER A 189 -3.16 -9.84 4.77
C SER A 189 -3.27 -10.99 5.76
N ASN A 190 -2.53 -10.94 6.87
CA ASN A 190 -2.65 -11.96 7.91
C ASN A 190 -4.04 -11.97 8.55
N ALA A 191 -4.66 -10.81 8.76
CA ALA A 191 -6.03 -10.74 9.26
C ALA A 191 -7.03 -11.27 8.21
N LEU A 192 -6.85 -10.91 6.94
CA LEU A 192 -7.67 -11.39 5.83
C LEU A 192 -7.58 -12.91 5.66
N ASN A 193 -6.41 -13.50 5.87
CA ASN A 193 -6.21 -14.94 5.79
C ASN A 193 -6.84 -15.71 6.96
N GLN A 194 -7.30 -15.05 8.02
CA GLN A 194 -8.08 -15.72 9.09
C GLN A 194 -9.47 -16.16 8.62
N MET A 195 -9.97 -15.61 7.50
CA MET A 195 -11.24 -15.99 6.89
C MET A 195 -11.07 -16.82 5.61
N SER A 196 -9.84 -17.24 5.28
CA SER A 196 -9.51 -18.10 4.13
C SER A 196 -10.45 -19.32 4.00
N ASP A 197 -10.68 -20.04 5.11
CA ASP A 197 -11.52 -21.25 5.13
C ASP A 197 -12.97 -20.98 4.68
N LYS A 198 -13.50 -19.78 4.91
CA LYS A 198 -14.86 -19.41 4.49
C LYS A 198 -15.01 -19.33 2.96
N PHE A 199 -13.89 -19.15 2.26
CA PHE A 199 -13.83 -19.00 0.82
C PHE A 199 -13.10 -20.18 0.16
N GLU A 200 -12.85 -21.26 0.90
CA GLU A 200 -12.23 -22.50 0.39
C GLU A 200 -10.87 -22.29 -0.30
N VAL A 201 -10.07 -21.33 0.18
CA VAL A 201 -8.72 -21.05 -0.34
C VAL A 201 -7.69 -21.00 0.78
N ASP A 202 -6.43 -21.34 0.49
CA ASP A 202 -5.36 -21.29 1.50
C ASP A 202 -5.04 -19.84 1.94
N ASN A 203 -4.94 -18.92 0.99
CA ASN A 203 -4.47 -17.56 1.22
C ASN A 203 -5.28 -16.56 0.41
N LEU A 204 -6.32 -16.03 1.03
CA LEU A 204 -7.23 -15.06 0.44
C LEU A 204 -6.51 -13.79 -0.02
N ALA A 205 -5.55 -13.31 0.78
CA ALA A 205 -4.79 -12.10 0.45
C ALA A 205 -3.93 -12.25 -0.82
N ASN A 206 -3.44 -13.46 -1.11
CA ASN A 206 -2.71 -13.71 -2.36
C ASN A 206 -3.57 -13.40 -3.60
N ILE A 207 -4.86 -13.68 -3.52
CA ILE A 207 -5.80 -13.43 -4.62
C ILE A 207 -6.20 -11.95 -4.63
N LEU A 208 -6.56 -11.40 -3.47
CA LEU A 208 -7.23 -10.11 -3.38
C LEU A 208 -6.31 -8.88 -3.34
N ILE A 209 -5.05 -9.05 -2.92
CA ILE A 209 -4.10 -7.94 -2.71
C ILE A 209 -2.83 -8.12 -3.52
N TRP A 210 -2.32 -9.35 -3.59
CA TRP A 210 -0.93 -9.56 -3.99
C TRP A 210 -0.76 -10.08 -5.42
N ASP A 211 -1.83 -10.52 -6.07
CA ASP A 211 -1.86 -11.39 -7.25
C ASP A 211 -1.40 -12.84 -6.95
N LYS A 212 -2.14 -13.79 -7.53
CA LYS A 212 -1.89 -15.24 -7.51
C LYS A 212 -0.47 -15.58 -7.95
N THR A 213 0.14 -14.73 -8.75
CA THR A 213 1.47 -14.95 -9.31
C THR A 213 2.64 -14.77 -8.31
N ILE A 214 2.39 -14.64 -7.00
CA ILE A 214 3.49 -14.42 -6.04
C ILE A 214 4.24 -15.69 -5.60
N PHE A 215 5.53 -15.67 -5.96
CA PHE A 215 6.67 -16.05 -5.14
C PHE A 215 6.50 -15.81 -3.64
N SER A 216 6.15 -16.85 -2.89
CA SER A 216 5.97 -16.84 -1.44
C SER A 216 7.03 -16.00 -0.71
N ILE A 217 6.63 -14.82 -0.22
CA ILE A 217 7.41 -14.07 0.76
C ILE A 217 7.04 -14.65 2.13
N ASN A 218 7.82 -15.60 2.60
CA ASN A 218 7.71 -16.13 3.95
C ASN A 218 8.35 -15.13 4.93
N ALA A 219 7.54 -14.22 5.48
CA ALA A 219 7.91 -13.32 6.57
C ALA A 219 7.69 -14.01 7.94
N ASN A 220 8.34 -15.15 8.18
CA ASN A 220 8.10 -15.97 9.37
C ASN A 220 9.22 -15.94 10.42
N SER A 221 10.10 -14.93 10.39
CA SER A 221 11.14 -14.85 11.41
C SER A 221 11.62 -13.42 11.65
N TYR A 222 11.26 -12.88 12.82
CA TYR A 222 11.95 -11.75 13.43
C TYR A 222 13.10 -12.31 14.26
N PHE A 223 14.32 -11.84 14.02
CA PHE A 223 15.46 -12.15 14.88
C PHE A 223 15.75 -10.93 15.76
N ILE A 224 15.79 -11.15 17.08
CA ILE A 224 16.29 -10.16 18.03
C ILE A 224 17.78 -10.45 18.20
N TYR A 225 18.62 -9.59 17.62
CA TYR A 225 20.07 -9.67 17.83
C TYR A 225 20.44 -8.83 19.05
N ARG A 226 21.20 -9.43 19.99
CA ARG A 226 21.85 -8.73 21.09
C ARG A 226 23.25 -8.33 20.63
N LEU A 227 23.48 -7.05 20.40
CA LEU A 227 24.81 -6.52 20.11
C LEU A 227 25.41 -6.00 21.41
N LYS A 228 26.57 -6.56 21.78
CA LYS A 228 27.37 -6.07 22.90
C LYS A 228 28.41 -5.10 22.36
N PHE A 229 28.27 -3.83 22.71
CA PHE A 229 29.30 -2.83 22.45
C PHE A 229 30.12 -2.66 23.73
N GLY A 230 31.45 -2.73 23.58
CA GLY A 230 32.40 -2.37 24.62
C GLY A 230 33.09 -1.08 24.22
N LEU A 231 32.86 0.00 24.96
CA LEU A 231 33.65 1.23 24.84
C LEU A 231 34.77 1.16 25.89
N LYS A 232 36.02 1.31 25.45
CA LYS A 232 37.16 1.47 26.34
C LYS A 232 37.39 2.96 26.57
N GLU A 233 37.26 3.39 27.82
CA GLU A 233 37.76 4.67 28.30
C GLU A 233 38.82 4.40 29.37
N GLY A 234 40.08 4.72 29.06
CA GLY A 234 41.22 4.41 29.93
C GLY A 234 41.36 2.91 30.22
N ASN A 235 41.55 2.55 31.50
CA ASN A 235 41.68 1.16 31.96
C ASN A 235 40.32 0.49 32.26
N SER A 236 39.20 1.16 32.00
CA SER A 236 37.85 0.62 32.23
C SER A 236 37.13 0.33 30.91
N THR A 237 36.39 -0.78 30.86
CA THR A 237 35.50 -1.12 29.75
C THR A 237 34.05 -0.99 30.21
N ILE A 238 33.27 -0.15 29.54
CA ILE A 238 31.83 -0.03 29.78
C ILE A 238 31.11 -0.87 28.73
N HIS A 239 30.28 -1.80 29.20
CA HIS A 239 29.45 -2.65 28.33
C HIS A 239 28.03 -2.08 28.23
N THR A 240 27.57 -1.85 27.01
CA THR A 240 26.17 -1.49 26.75
C THR A 240 25.54 -2.51 25.83
N ASP A 241 24.39 -3.05 26.24
CA ASP A 241 23.55 -3.90 25.40
C ASP A 241 22.62 -3.03 24.54
N GLN A 242 22.60 -3.30 23.22
CA GLN A 242 21.58 -2.80 22.30
C GLN A 242 20.85 -3.97 21.65
N TYR A 243 19.53 -3.81 21.48
CA TYR A 243 18.66 -4.76 20.81
C TYR A 243 18.19 -4.15 19.49
N ILE A 244 18.44 -4.84 18.38
CA ILE A 244 17.97 -4.43 17.05
C ILE A 244 16.93 -5.45 16.58
N ARG A 245 15.79 -4.97 16.09
CA ARG A 245 14.82 -5.79 15.36
C ARG A 245 15.19 -5.77 13.87
N LEU A 246 15.53 -6.93 13.32
CA LEU A 246 15.74 -7.10 11.88
C LEU A 246 14.57 -7.88 11.30
N ILE A 247 14.03 -7.37 10.19
CA ILE A 247 13.00 -8.06 9.40
C ILE A 247 13.72 -8.80 8.28
N LYS A 248 13.58 -10.14 8.26
CA LYS A 248 14.15 -10.98 7.22
C LYS A 248 13.08 -11.29 6.18
N PHE A 249 13.31 -10.87 4.94
CA PHE A 249 12.45 -11.24 3.81
C PHE A 249 13.10 -12.40 3.06
N ASN A 250 12.39 -13.54 2.99
CA ASN A 250 12.80 -14.65 2.13
C ASN A 250 12.04 -14.53 0.80
N TYR A 251 12.78 -14.46 -0.31
CA TYR A 251 12.23 -14.51 -1.65
C TYR A 251 12.56 -15.86 -2.28
N PHE A 252 11.55 -16.56 -2.80
CA PHE A 252 11.71 -17.78 -3.58
C PHE A 252 11.40 -17.47 -5.04
N ASN A 253 12.22 -17.88 -6.00
CA ASN A 253 11.86 -17.81 -7.44
C ASN A 253 11.38 -19.17 -7.99
N LYS A 254 10.90 -19.22 -9.24
CA LYS A 254 10.29 -20.40 -9.92
C LYS A 254 11.23 -21.60 -10.04
N VAL A 255 12.52 -21.41 -9.74
CA VAL A 255 13.61 -22.38 -9.80
C VAL A 255 14.07 -22.81 -8.39
N GLY A 256 13.30 -22.48 -7.34
CA GLY A 256 13.60 -22.89 -5.97
C GLY A 256 14.84 -22.22 -5.35
N LYS A 257 15.38 -21.17 -5.99
CA LYS A 257 16.52 -20.43 -5.43
C LYS A 257 16.05 -19.42 -4.38
N GLN A 258 16.52 -19.60 -3.15
CA GLN A 258 16.30 -18.66 -2.06
C GLN A 258 17.25 -17.46 -2.20
N LYS A 259 16.70 -16.25 -2.24
CA LYS A 259 17.48 -15.01 -1.99
C LYS A 259 17.08 -14.45 -0.63
N VAL A 260 18.08 -14.20 0.20
CA VAL A 260 17.92 -13.61 1.53
C VAL A 260 18.29 -12.14 1.47
N PHE A 261 17.35 -11.26 1.81
CA PHE A 261 17.62 -9.85 2.01
C PHE A 261 17.44 -9.50 3.48
N LEU A 262 18.45 -8.86 4.07
CA LEU A 262 18.40 -8.28 5.40
C LEU A 262 18.18 -6.77 5.24
N HIS A 263 17.10 -6.25 5.82
CA HIS A 263 16.89 -4.81 5.93
C HIS A 263 16.92 -4.38 7.39
N GLN A 264 17.71 -3.35 7.65
CA GLN A 264 17.86 -2.74 8.96
C GLN A 264 16.76 -1.70 9.14
N ALA A 265 15.80 -1.95 10.03
CA ALA A 265 14.92 -0.90 10.51
C ALA A 265 15.75 -0.03 11.47
N ALA A 266 15.97 1.24 11.10
CA ALA A 266 16.72 2.18 11.92
C ALA A 266 15.92 2.50 13.20
N VAL A 267 16.34 1.94 14.34
CA VAL A 267 15.85 2.34 15.67
C VAL A 267 16.63 3.59 16.08
N SER A 268 16.30 4.75 15.50
CA SER A 268 17.02 6.00 15.81
C SER A 268 16.54 6.70 17.09
N ASP A 269 15.36 6.33 17.63
CA ASP A 269 14.74 7.10 18.72
C ASP A 269 15.12 6.67 20.16
N LEU A 270 15.80 5.54 20.34
CA LEU A 270 16.21 5.06 21.68
C LEU A 270 17.56 5.62 22.16
N LEU A 271 18.37 6.17 21.25
CA LEU A 271 19.70 6.72 21.59
C LEU A 271 19.63 8.15 22.14
N SER A 272 18.73 8.99 21.62
CA SER A 272 18.56 10.39 22.06
C SER A 272 17.95 10.48 23.47
N LEU A 273 17.05 9.57 23.83
CA LEU A 273 16.39 9.54 25.14
C LEU A 273 17.29 8.99 26.27
N ARG A 274 18.33 8.22 25.93
CA ARG A 274 19.23 7.61 26.92
C ARG A 274 20.45 8.47 27.22
N LEU A 275 20.96 9.22 26.24
CA LEU A 275 22.08 10.15 26.42
C LEU A 275 21.67 11.40 27.22
N SER A 276 20.44 11.87 27.08
CA SER A 276 19.88 12.97 27.88
C SER A 276 19.69 12.61 29.37
N ARG A 277 19.44 11.33 29.69
CA ARG A 277 19.32 10.85 31.08
C ARG A 277 20.65 10.55 31.77
N LEU A 278 21.75 10.44 31.01
CA LEU A 278 23.09 10.15 31.56
C LEU A 278 23.96 11.41 31.75
N GLY A 279 23.43 12.61 31.50
CA GLY A 279 24.17 13.87 31.68
C GLY A 279 25.35 14.05 30.70
N LEU A 280 25.42 13.25 29.65
CA LEU A 280 26.49 13.27 28.63
C LEU A 280 26.12 14.15 27.43
N ALA A 281 25.51 15.30 27.70
CA ALA A 281 25.43 16.39 26.73
C ALA A 281 26.18 17.60 27.31
N ARG A 282 27.45 17.74 26.94
CA ARG A 282 28.15 19.02 26.97
C ARG A 282 28.85 19.23 25.62
N HIS A 283 28.29 20.18 24.88
CA HIS A 283 28.72 20.81 23.63
C HIS A 283 29.14 19.93 22.46
#